data_AF-A0A8J6NW98-F1
#
_entry.id   AF-A0A8J6NW98-F1
#
_cell.length_a   1.000
_cell.length_b   1.000
_cell.length_c   1.000
_cell.angle_alpha   90.00
_cell.angle_beta   90.00
_cell.angle_gamma   90.00
#
_symmetry.space_group_name_H-M   'P 1'
#
loop_
_entity.id
_entity.type
_entity.pdbx_description
1 polymer ?
#
loop_
_entity_poly.entity_id
_entity_poly.type
_entity_poly.pdbx_seq_one_letter_code
_entity_poly.pdbx_strand_id
1 'polypeptide(L)'
;MVALFFLLAACSSEQSTAPAKVPHGYYATLRIVEDGRQLHIGPFVGYYFKPANPNDFSRMDFICLNERQFYTKDLPDGARIYEGEAIQTTLPREIPLPAAEGDRLRPIFDKQIPATWWATRPQPQEEFVHFHSCYDAAGPVHTGYWLRHRAVAAFTYDMGGRVGPESILYHRVNPGADRDFARIVEFDWGPGKSAKEE
;
A
#
# COMPACT_ATOMS: atom_id res chain seq x y z
N MET A 1 58.38 22.83 -1.96
CA MET A 1 57.57 21.97 -2.84
C MET A 1 56.62 21.20 -1.95
N VAL A 2 55.34 21.57 -1.91
CA VAL A 2 54.32 21.01 -1.01
C VAL A 2 53.68 19.81 -1.69
N ALA A 3 53.78 18.63 -1.09
CA ALA A 3 53.02 17.45 -1.53
C ALA A 3 51.90 17.20 -0.51
N LEU A 4 50.70 17.64 -0.88
CA LEU A 4 49.46 17.47 -0.14
C LEU A 4 48.87 16.12 -0.53
N PHE A 5 49.02 15.10 0.32
CA PHE A 5 48.35 13.81 0.16
C PHE A 5 46.88 13.94 0.60
N PHE A 6 45.96 13.98 -0.37
CA PHE A 6 44.54 13.78 -0.11
C PHE A 6 44.26 12.28 0.09
N LEU A 7 44.02 11.89 1.33
CA LEU A 7 43.40 10.62 1.68
C LEU A 7 41.89 10.74 1.41
N LEU A 8 41.43 10.26 0.26
CA LEU A 8 40.01 10.00 0.02
C LEU A 8 39.64 8.69 0.71
N ALA A 9 39.27 8.78 1.99
CA ALA A 9 38.56 7.71 2.68
C ALA A 9 37.14 7.64 2.10
N ALA A 10 36.96 6.82 1.06
CA ALA A 10 35.64 6.37 0.64
C ALA A 10 35.14 5.39 1.72
N CYS A 11 34.42 5.91 2.72
CA CYS A 11 33.57 5.09 3.55
C CYS A 11 32.43 4.57 2.66
N SER A 12 32.63 3.41 2.04
CA SER A 12 31.54 2.58 1.57
C SER A 12 30.67 2.29 2.79
N SER A 13 29.56 3.01 2.92
CA SER A 13 28.52 2.66 3.87
C SER A 13 28.02 1.28 3.50
N GLU A 14 28.45 0.25 4.24
CA GLU A 14 27.83 -1.06 4.22
C GLU A 14 26.34 -0.85 4.46
N GLN A 15 25.56 -1.07 3.41
CA GLN A 15 24.11 -1.04 3.46
C GLN A 15 23.69 -2.18 4.38
N SER A 16 23.32 -1.85 5.61
CA SER A 16 22.88 -2.82 6.61
C SER A 16 21.80 -3.72 6.02
N THR A 17 22.11 -5.00 5.87
CA THR A 17 21.22 -6.08 5.39
C THR A 17 20.27 -6.59 6.47
N ALA A 18 20.27 -5.98 7.66
CA ALA A 18 19.35 -6.36 8.72
C ALA A 18 17.90 -6.13 8.25
N PRO A 19 17.04 -7.17 8.27
CA PRO A 19 15.65 -7.03 7.86
C PRO A 19 14.97 -5.95 8.69
N ALA A 20 14.21 -5.08 8.04
CA ALA A 20 13.55 -4.00 8.74
C ALA A 20 12.62 -4.55 9.83
N LYS A 21 12.81 -4.02 11.03
CA LYS A 21 12.05 -4.46 12.20
C LYS A 21 10.65 -3.85 12.16
N VAL A 22 9.65 -4.69 11.94
CA VAL A 22 8.24 -4.31 12.07
C VAL A 22 7.98 -3.85 13.51
N PRO A 23 7.46 -2.63 13.74
CA PRO A 23 7.16 -2.15 15.08
C PRO A 23 6.09 -2.99 15.77
N HIS A 24 6.14 -3.05 17.10
CA HIS A 24 5.16 -3.81 17.88
C HIS A 24 3.73 -3.30 17.65
N GLY A 25 2.78 -4.22 17.52
CA GLY A 25 1.37 -3.93 17.28
C GLY A 25 1.00 -3.69 15.82
N TYR A 26 1.96 -3.76 14.90
CA TYR A 26 1.71 -3.75 13.46
C TYR A 26 1.66 -5.18 12.91
N TYR A 27 0.69 -5.46 12.04
CA TYR A 27 0.42 -6.78 11.48
C TYR A 27 0.31 -6.70 9.96
N ALA A 28 0.90 -7.68 9.26
CA ALA A 28 0.78 -7.79 7.80
C ALA A 28 -0.62 -8.22 7.37
N THR A 29 -1.34 -8.96 8.23
CA THR A 29 -2.71 -9.39 8.00
C THR A 29 -3.52 -9.15 9.26
N LEU A 30 -4.69 -8.55 9.09
CA LEU A 30 -5.69 -8.43 10.13
C LEU A 30 -6.94 -9.21 9.76
N ARG A 31 -7.57 -9.80 10.77
CA ARG A 31 -8.85 -10.49 10.66
C ARG A 31 -9.89 -9.70 11.44
N ILE A 32 -10.95 -9.33 10.76
CA ILE A 32 -12.01 -8.45 11.25
C ILE A 32 -13.31 -9.24 11.24
N VAL A 33 -14.17 -9.03 12.23
CA VAL A 33 -15.53 -9.57 12.24
C VAL A 33 -16.49 -8.42 12.01
N GLU A 34 -17.19 -8.43 10.89
CA GLU A 34 -18.18 -7.43 10.51
C GLU A 34 -19.47 -8.13 10.12
N ASP A 35 -20.60 -7.76 10.73
CA ASP A 35 -21.91 -8.38 10.51
C ASP A 35 -21.90 -9.92 10.57
N GLY A 36 -21.11 -10.47 11.51
CA GLY A 36 -20.95 -11.92 11.67
C GLY A 36 -20.10 -12.61 10.59
N ARG A 37 -19.57 -11.86 9.62
CA ARG A 37 -18.65 -12.34 8.60
C ARG A 37 -17.22 -12.10 9.02
N GLN A 38 -16.37 -13.09 8.78
CA GLN A 38 -14.94 -12.98 8.96
C GLN A 38 -14.32 -12.39 7.69
N LEU A 39 -13.80 -11.17 7.81
CA LEU A 39 -13.10 -10.45 6.76
C LEU A 39 -11.60 -10.41 7.05
N HIS A 40 -10.82 -10.26 5.99
CA HIS A 40 -9.37 -10.16 6.03
C HIS A 40 -8.89 -8.96 5.21
N ILE A 41 -7.79 -8.36 5.64
CA ILE A 41 -7.03 -7.37 4.87
C ILE A 41 -5.56 -7.74 4.88
N GLY A 42 -4.91 -7.63 3.71
CA GLY A 42 -3.52 -8.03 3.52
C GLY A 42 -3.31 -9.55 3.51
N PRO A 43 -2.07 -10.02 3.35
CA PRO A 43 -0.86 -9.21 3.33
C PRO A 43 -0.64 -8.52 1.97
N PHE A 44 -0.14 -7.29 2.02
CA PHE A 44 0.39 -6.56 0.89
C PHE A 44 1.89 -6.31 1.15
N VAL A 45 2.72 -6.33 0.10
CA VAL A 45 4.18 -6.26 0.25
C VAL A 45 4.58 -5.02 1.04
N GLY A 46 5.31 -5.17 2.14
CA GLY A 46 5.74 -4.02 2.95
C GLY A 46 4.68 -3.28 3.76
N TYR A 47 3.37 -3.54 3.57
CA TYR A 47 2.33 -2.88 4.35
C TYR A 47 2.05 -3.63 5.65
N TYR A 48 2.02 -2.85 6.74
CA TYR A 48 1.63 -3.35 8.04
C TYR A 48 0.65 -2.39 8.70
N PHE A 49 -0.38 -2.94 9.32
CA PHE A 49 -1.50 -2.19 9.89
C PHE A 49 -1.56 -2.35 11.40
N LYS A 50 -1.95 -1.28 12.09
CA LYS A 50 -2.19 -1.25 13.52
C LYS A 50 -3.54 -0.56 13.77
N PRO A 51 -4.51 -1.21 14.42
CA PRO A 51 -5.75 -0.55 14.75
C PRO A 51 -5.50 0.60 15.74
N ALA A 52 -6.15 1.74 15.52
CA ALA A 52 -6.04 2.89 16.41
C ALA A 52 -6.61 2.58 17.80
N ASN A 53 -7.63 1.70 17.85
CA ASN A 53 -8.22 1.12 19.05
C ASN A 53 -8.24 -0.40 18.91
N PRO A 54 -7.69 -1.19 19.85
CA PRO A 54 -7.65 -2.66 19.75
C PRO A 54 -9.01 -3.36 19.56
N ASN A 55 -10.10 -2.70 19.92
CA ASN A 55 -11.47 -3.24 19.81
C ASN A 55 -12.26 -2.64 18.64
N ASP A 56 -11.65 -1.76 17.83
CA ASP A 56 -12.32 -1.06 16.74
C ASP A 56 -11.38 -0.95 15.53
N PHE A 57 -11.78 -1.65 14.46
CA PHE A 57 -11.05 -1.71 13.21
C PHE A 57 -11.51 -0.67 12.19
N SER A 58 -12.43 0.24 12.54
CA SER A 58 -12.90 1.29 11.63
C SER A 58 -11.80 2.28 11.21
N ARG A 59 -10.74 2.40 12.03
CA ARG A 59 -9.55 3.21 11.76
C ARG A 59 -8.28 2.48 12.15
N MET A 60 -7.29 2.51 11.25
CA MET A 60 -5.96 1.95 11.49
C MET A 60 -4.87 2.92 11.05
N ASP A 61 -3.74 2.88 11.73
CA ASP A 61 -2.48 3.40 11.21
C ASP A 61 -1.83 2.32 10.34
N PHE A 62 -1.07 2.73 9.33
CA PHE A 62 -0.20 1.80 8.60
C PHE A 62 1.21 2.36 8.42
N ILE A 63 2.15 1.44 8.19
CA ILE A 63 3.47 1.74 7.65
C ILE A 63 3.67 0.93 6.37
N CYS A 64 4.46 1.48 5.45
CA CYS A 64 4.95 0.75 4.29
C CYS A 64 6.49 0.72 4.32
N LEU A 65 7.05 -0.48 4.30
CA LEU A 65 8.48 -0.75 4.22
C LEU A 65 8.85 -1.13 2.77
N ASN A 66 10.01 -0.69 2.29
CA ASN A 66 10.52 -0.99 0.95
C ASN A 66 11.09 -2.42 0.86
N GLU A 67 10.28 -3.41 1.20
CA GLU A 67 10.68 -4.80 1.27
C GLU A 67 11.16 -5.32 -0.08
N ARG A 68 12.37 -5.90 -0.11
CA ARG A 68 13.05 -6.39 -1.30
C ARG A 68 13.10 -5.32 -2.41
N GLN A 69 13.08 -4.05 -2.02
CA GLN A 69 13.03 -2.90 -2.92
C GLN A 69 11.85 -2.95 -3.90
N PHE A 70 10.70 -3.44 -3.44
CA PHE A 70 9.51 -3.61 -4.27
C PHE A 70 8.97 -2.29 -4.84
N TYR A 71 9.08 -1.18 -4.11
CA TYR A 71 8.49 0.09 -4.53
C TYR A 71 9.50 1.00 -5.24
N THR A 72 10.75 0.95 -4.82
CA THR A 72 11.80 1.83 -5.33
C THR A 72 13.17 1.21 -5.14
N LYS A 73 14.10 1.54 -6.05
CA LYS A 73 15.54 1.26 -5.88
C LYS A 73 16.30 2.42 -5.24
N ASP A 74 15.68 3.58 -5.08
CA ASP A 74 16.33 4.79 -4.54
C ASP A 74 16.65 4.67 -3.04
N LEU A 75 15.95 3.76 -2.34
CA LEU A 75 16.08 3.53 -0.91
C LEU A 75 16.45 2.06 -0.63
N PRO A 76 17.15 1.77 0.48
CA PRO A 76 17.54 0.40 0.83
C PRO A 76 16.32 -0.48 1.10
N ASP A 77 16.55 -1.80 1.05
CA ASP A 77 15.57 -2.79 1.50
C ASP A 77 15.13 -2.50 2.94
N GLY A 78 13.83 -2.56 3.17
CA GLY A 78 13.23 -2.37 4.48
C GLY A 78 13.18 -0.91 4.96
N ALA A 79 13.65 0.05 4.17
CA ALA A 79 13.43 1.47 4.48
C ALA A 79 11.93 1.74 4.64
N ARG A 80 11.54 2.48 5.69
CA ARG A 80 10.17 3.00 5.76
C ARG A 80 10.02 4.06 4.67
N ILE A 81 9.02 3.88 3.81
CA ILE A 81 8.76 4.79 2.67
C ILE A 81 7.45 5.56 2.87
N TYR A 82 6.45 4.92 3.49
CA TYR A 82 5.21 5.58 3.88
C TYR A 82 4.82 5.26 5.32
N GLU A 83 4.05 6.16 5.87
CA GLU A 83 3.10 5.92 6.94
C GLU A 83 1.76 6.53 6.55
N GLY A 84 0.68 6.17 7.24
CA GLY A 84 -0.61 6.70 6.88
C GLY A 84 -1.77 6.17 7.70
N GLU A 85 -2.96 6.54 7.27
CA GLU A 85 -4.22 6.17 7.88
C GLU A 85 -5.03 5.32 6.90
N ALA A 86 -5.69 4.28 7.43
CA ALA A 86 -6.66 3.46 6.73
C ALA A 86 -8.02 3.60 7.43
N ILE A 87 -9.04 4.04 6.70
CA ILE A 87 -10.40 4.24 7.23
C ILE A 87 -11.35 3.27 6.53
N GLN A 88 -12.06 2.47 7.33
CA GLN A 88 -12.99 1.48 6.84
C GLN A 88 -14.15 2.15 6.10
N THR A 89 -14.55 1.59 4.97
CA THR A 89 -15.66 2.10 4.16
C THR A 89 -16.28 0.95 3.37
N THR A 90 -17.60 0.96 3.26
CA THR A 90 -18.35 0.03 2.41
C THR A 90 -18.75 0.75 1.13
N LEU A 91 -18.22 0.27 0.00
CA LEU A 91 -18.58 0.80 -1.31
C LEU A 91 -20.05 0.46 -1.66
N PRO A 92 -20.77 1.35 -2.37
CA PRO A 92 -22.10 1.08 -2.91
C PRO A 92 -22.19 -0.26 -3.66
N ARG A 93 -23.20 -1.07 -3.34
CA ARG A 93 -23.32 -2.47 -3.82
C ARG A 93 -24.08 -2.63 -5.13
N GLU A 94 -24.67 -1.55 -5.63
CA GLU A 94 -25.39 -1.51 -6.91
C GLU A 94 -24.47 -1.76 -8.10
N ILE A 95 -23.16 -1.53 -7.91
CA ILE A 95 -22.13 -1.82 -8.90
C ILE A 95 -21.48 -3.15 -8.52
N PRO A 96 -21.46 -4.13 -9.44
CA PRO A 96 -20.84 -5.42 -9.18
C PRO A 96 -19.32 -5.27 -9.03
N LEU A 97 -18.73 -6.14 -8.22
CA LEU A 97 -17.27 -6.26 -8.14
C LEU A 97 -16.73 -6.84 -9.46
N PRO A 98 -15.47 -6.53 -9.84
CA PRO A 98 -14.84 -7.16 -10.99
C PRO A 98 -14.85 -8.69 -10.88
N ALA A 99 -14.92 -9.37 -12.02
CA ALA A 99 -14.77 -10.81 -12.07
C ALA A 99 -13.35 -11.24 -11.66
N ALA A 100 -13.17 -12.51 -11.33
CA ALA A 100 -11.86 -13.07 -11.06
C ALA A 100 -11.17 -13.42 -12.40
N GLU A 101 -9.98 -12.89 -12.70
CA GLU A 101 -9.17 -13.33 -13.86
C GLU A 101 -7.67 -13.40 -13.49
N GLY A 102 -7.23 -14.58 -13.05
CA GLY A 102 -5.82 -14.93 -12.81
C GLY A 102 -5.19 -14.32 -11.56
N ASP A 103 -5.17 -12.99 -11.43
CA ASP A 103 -4.42 -12.30 -10.38
C ASP A 103 -5.19 -12.16 -9.08
N ARG A 104 -4.46 -12.22 -7.95
CA ARG A 104 -5.01 -12.02 -6.60
C ARG A 104 -5.55 -10.61 -6.38
N LEU A 105 -4.86 -9.60 -6.90
CA LEU A 105 -5.20 -8.19 -6.72
C LEU A 105 -5.67 -7.63 -8.05
N ARG A 106 -6.81 -6.94 -8.06
CA ARG A 106 -7.36 -6.32 -9.27
C ARG A 106 -7.59 -4.83 -9.06
N PRO A 107 -6.63 -4.00 -9.49
CA PRO A 107 -6.78 -2.56 -9.41
C PRO A 107 -7.67 -2.01 -10.53
N ILE A 108 -8.54 -1.08 -10.16
CA ILE A 108 -9.27 -0.20 -11.08
C ILE A 108 -8.67 1.20 -10.94
N PHE A 109 -8.29 1.81 -12.06
CA PHE A 109 -7.58 3.08 -12.06
C PHE A 109 -8.42 4.23 -12.61
N ASP A 110 -8.19 5.42 -12.05
CA ASP A 110 -8.68 6.70 -12.57
C ASP A 110 -10.15 6.68 -13.05
N LYS A 111 -10.38 6.96 -14.34
CA LYS A 111 -11.71 7.14 -14.95
C LYS A 111 -12.54 5.86 -14.98
N GLN A 112 -11.92 4.70 -14.73
CA GLN A 112 -12.62 3.42 -14.62
C GLN A 112 -13.25 3.24 -13.25
N ILE A 113 -12.83 4.02 -12.24
CA ILE A 113 -13.40 3.98 -10.90
C ILE A 113 -14.81 4.59 -10.97
N PRO A 114 -15.85 3.85 -10.55
CA PRO A 114 -17.19 4.41 -10.47
C PRO A 114 -17.26 5.64 -9.57
N ALA A 115 -17.91 6.70 -10.07
CA ALA A 115 -18.03 7.96 -9.35
C ALA A 115 -18.70 7.80 -7.96
N THR A 116 -19.65 6.87 -7.85
CA THR A 116 -20.32 6.56 -6.58
C THR A 116 -19.39 5.90 -5.57
N TRP A 117 -18.46 5.04 -6.00
CA TRP A 117 -17.41 4.49 -5.14
C TRP A 117 -16.42 5.58 -4.75
N TRP A 118 -15.96 6.39 -5.71
CA TRP A 118 -15.00 7.47 -5.47
C TRP A 118 -15.50 8.56 -4.51
N ALA A 119 -16.81 8.79 -4.47
CA ALA A 119 -17.44 9.75 -3.56
C ALA A 119 -17.41 9.30 -2.09
N THR A 120 -17.14 8.03 -1.80
CA THR A 120 -17.11 7.49 -0.43
C THR A 120 -15.83 7.83 0.35
N ARG A 121 -14.84 8.44 -0.30
CA ARG A 121 -13.56 8.79 0.32
C ARG A 121 -13.76 9.65 1.58
N PRO A 122 -13.04 9.34 2.68
CA PRO A 122 -13.00 10.19 3.86
C PRO A 122 -12.38 11.56 3.57
N GLN A 123 -12.58 12.52 4.47
CA GLN A 123 -11.92 13.82 4.39
C GLN A 123 -10.49 13.77 4.99
N PRO A 124 -9.52 14.50 4.42
CA PRO A 124 -9.59 15.25 3.16
C PRO A 124 -9.53 14.31 1.95
N GLN A 125 -10.52 14.38 1.06
CA GLN A 125 -10.69 13.38 -0.02
C GLN A 125 -9.50 13.30 -0.97
N GLU A 126 -8.82 14.41 -1.21
CA GLU A 126 -7.64 14.51 -2.07
C GLU A 126 -6.43 13.70 -1.56
N GLU A 127 -6.44 13.26 -0.30
CA GLU A 127 -5.35 12.46 0.28
C GLU A 127 -5.72 10.97 0.42
N PHE A 128 -7.01 10.61 0.36
CA PHE A 128 -7.49 9.23 0.40
C PHE A 128 -7.69 8.68 -1.02
N VAL A 129 -6.62 8.42 -1.76
CA VAL A 129 -6.69 8.08 -3.19
C VAL A 129 -6.58 6.59 -3.51
N HIS A 130 -6.33 5.76 -2.49
CA HIS A 130 -6.10 4.32 -2.65
C HIS A 130 -7.09 3.54 -1.78
N PHE A 131 -7.93 2.70 -2.38
CA PHE A 131 -8.78 1.77 -1.65
C PHE A 131 -8.29 0.34 -1.81
N HIS A 132 -8.21 -0.41 -0.71
CA HIS A 132 -8.10 -1.86 -0.75
C HIS A 132 -9.38 -2.47 -0.19
N SER A 133 -9.99 -3.39 -0.94
CA SER A 133 -11.07 -4.21 -0.40
C SER A 133 -10.55 -5.15 0.69
N CYS A 134 -11.40 -5.45 1.67
CA CYS A 134 -11.25 -6.68 2.42
C CYS A 134 -11.63 -7.87 1.52
N TYR A 135 -11.35 -9.07 2.01
CA TYR A 135 -11.76 -10.32 1.40
C TYR A 135 -12.25 -11.34 2.44
N ASP A 136 -13.05 -12.29 2.00
CA ASP A 136 -13.43 -13.46 2.79
C ASP A 136 -13.15 -14.76 2.03
N ALA A 137 -13.71 -15.87 2.47
CA ALA A 137 -13.52 -17.17 1.80
C ALA A 137 -14.04 -17.21 0.35
N ALA A 138 -14.93 -16.29 -0.07
CA ALA A 138 -15.45 -16.22 -1.43
C ALA A 138 -14.65 -15.25 -2.33
N GLY A 139 -13.86 -14.35 -1.75
CA GLY A 139 -13.06 -13.36 -2.48
C GLY A 139 -13.31 -11.93 -1.97
N PRO A 140 -13.17 -10.90 -2.82
CA PRO A 140 -13.30 -9.52 -2.39
C PRO A 140 -14.73 -9.20 -1.95
N VAL A 141 -14.85 -8.24 -1.02
CA VAL A 141 -16.13 -7.69 -0.58
C VAL A 141 -16.15 -6.17 -0.78
N HIS A 142 -17.32 -5.55 -0.80
CA HIS A 142 -17.43 -4.09 -0.92
C HIS A 142 -16.89 -3.32 0.29
N THR A 143 -16.76 -3.97 1.45
CA THR A 143 -16.10 -3.36 2.61
C THR A 143 -14.58 -3.42 2.43
N GLY A 144 -13.91 -2.32 2.69
CA GLY A 144 -12.46 -2.21 2.66
C GLY A 144 -12.00 -0.95 3.34
N TYR A 145 -10.83 -0.46 2.96
CA TYR A 145 -10.22 0.71 3.56
C TYR A 145 -9.77 1.70 2.50
N TRP A 146 -10.11 2.97 2.69
CA TRP A 146 -9.44 4.07 2.02
C TRP A 146 -8.16 4.41 2.77
N LEU A 147 -7.04 4.43 2.06
CA LEU A 147 -5.71 4.70 2.56
C LEU A 147 -5.25 6.08 2.12
N ARG A 148 -4.69 6.81 3.08
CA ARG A 148 -3.97 8.06 2.87
C ARG A 148 -2.49 7.84 3.10
N HIS A 149 -1.68 8.07 2.07
CA HIS A 149 -0.23 7.84 2.09
C HIS A 149 0.52 9.13 2.44
N ARG A 150 1.37 9.06 3.46
CA ARG A 150 2.31 10.12 3.82
C ARG A 150 3.72 9.59 3.66
N ALA A 151 4.43 10.08 2.66
CA ALA A 151 5.81 9.72 2.42
C ALA A 151 6.69 10.25 3.54
N VAL A 152 7.61 9.40 4.03
CA VAL A 152 8.58 9.78 5.06
C VAL A 152 9.97 10.10 4.49
N ALA A 153 10.18 9.81 3.20
CA ALA A 153 11.42 10.05 2.46
C ALA A 153 11.11 10.42 1.01
N ALA A 154 12.07 11.03 0.32
CA ALA A 154 11.99 11.26 -1.12
C ALA A 154 12.47 10.03 -1.88
N PHE A 155 11.76 9.64 -2.95
CA PHE A 155 12.14 8.53 -3.83
C PHE A 155 11.33 8.56 -5.13
N THR A 156 11.66 7.68 -6.07
CA THR A 156 10.85 7.41 -7.27
C THR A 156 10.01 6.18 -7.03
N TYR A 157 8.69 6.32 -7.08
CA TYR A 157 7.81 5.16 -7.08
C TYR A 157 7.84 4.56 -8.49
N ASP A 158 8.64 3.53 -8.71
CA ASP A 158 8.85 2.89 -10.02
C ASP A 158 8.63 1.37 -9.95
N MET A 159 7.97 0.92 -8.87
CA MET A 159 7.76 -0.49 -8.54
C MET A 159 9.09 -1.26 -8.59
N GLY A 160 10.19 -0.71 -8.05
CA GLY A 160 11.50 -1.36 -8.08
C GLY A 160 12.10 -1.42 -9.49
N GLY A 161 11.84 -0.39 -10.30
CA GLY A 161 12.24 -0.28 -11.70
C GLY A 161 11.46 -1.16 -12.67
N ARG A 162 10.30 -1.69 -12.28
CA ARG A 162 9.42 -2.47 -13.17
C ARG A 162 8.53 -1.60 -14.04
N VAL A 163 8.31 -0.35 -13.65
CA VAL A 163 7.54 0.61 -14.43
C VAL A 163 8.36 1.87 -14.69
N GLY A 164 8.10 2.53 -15.82
CA GLY A 164 8.74 3.79 -16.21
C GLY A 164 7.74 4.95 -16.32
N PRO A 165 8.18 6.13 -16.78
CA PRO A 165 7.39 7.36 -16.84
C PRO A 165 6.02 7.28 -17.54
N GLU A 166 5.83 6.31 -18.42
CA GLU A 166 4.55 6.08 -19.11
C GLU A 166 3.51 5.35 -18.26
N SER A 167 3.91 4.80 -17.11
CA SER A 167 3.00 4.10 -16.20
C SER A 167 2.32 5.09 -15.26
N ILE A 168 1.02 4.90 -15.05
CA ILE A 168 0.24 5.64 -14.05
C ILE A 168 0.74 5.45 -12.61
N LEU A 169 1.53 4.40 -12.35
CA LEU A 169 2.15 4.17 -11.05
C LEU A 169 3.43 4.99 -10.87
N TYR A 170 4.06 5.42 -11.97
CA TYR A 170 5.34 6.11 -11.92
C TYR A 170 5.20 7.56 -11.50
N HIS A 171 5.86 7.96 -10.41
CA HIS A 171 5.96 9.36 -10.01
C HIS A 171 7.14 9.60 -9.06
N ARG A 172 7.49 10.87 -8.88
CA ARG A 172 8.46 11.32 -7.87
C ARG A 172 7.73 11.62 -6.58
N VAL A 173 8.17 10.98 -5.51
CA VAL A 173 7.61 11.11 -4.17
C VAL A 173 8.47 12.07 -3.36
N ASN A 174 7.83 13.03 -2.70
CA ASN A 174 8.46 13.94 -1.75
C ASN A 174 7.88 13.71 -0.34
N PRO A 175 8.65 13.95 0.74
CA PRO A 175 8.14 13.84 2.10
C PRO A 175 6.87 14.69 2.31
N GLY A 176 5.83 14.09 2.88
CA GLY A 176 4.52 14.71 3.02
C GLY A 176 3.39 13.85 2.46
N ALA A 177 2.19 14.43 2.33
CA ALA A 177 1.06 13.74 1.73
C ALA A 177 1.35 13.46 0.25
N ASP A 178 1.26 12.19 -0.14
CA ASP A 178 1.52 11.78 -1.52
C ASP A 178 0.24 11.87 -2.35
N ARG A 179 0.03 13.05 -2.93
CA ARG A 179 -1.15 13.36 -3.75
C ARG A 179 -1.01 12.91 -5.21
N ASP A 180 0.20 12.50 -5.59
CA ASP A 180 0.52 11.96 -6.91
C ASP A 180 0.43 10.43 -6.94
N PHE A 181 0.26 9.79 -5.77
CA PHE A 181 -0.09 8.38 -5.67
C PHE A 181 -1.29 8.09 -6.58
N ALA A 182 -1.19 7.01 -7.35
CA ALA A 182 -2.23 6.67 -8.31
C ALA A 182 -3.60 6.54 -7.64
N ARG A 183 -4.65 6.91 -8.38
CA ARG A 183 -6.02 6.73 -7.91
C ARG A 183 -6.42 5.28 -8.19
N ILE A 184 -6.52 4.48 -7.14
CA ILE A 184 -6.72 3.03 -7.25
C ILE A 184 -7.87 2.60 -6.35
N VAL A 185 -8.78 1.80 -6.89
CA VAL A 185 -9.66 0.93 -6.10
C VAL A 185 -9.28 -0.50 -6.42
N GLU A 186 -8.66 -1.19 -5.47
CA GLU A 186 -8.13 -2.53 -5.65
C GLU A 186 -8.93 -3.57 -4.87
N PHE A 187 -9.31 -4.65 -5.55
CA PHE A 187 -10.02 -5.78 -4.97
C PHE A 187 -9.06 -6.94 -4.69
N ASP A 188 -9.15 -7.56 -3.52
CA ASP A 188 -8.30 -8.66 -3.09
C ASP A 188 -9.08 -9.98 -3.07
N TRP A 189 -8.59 -11.00 -3.78
CA TRP A 189 -9.15 -12.36 -3.76
C TRP A 189 -8.57 -13.23 -2.63
N GLY A 190 -7.63 -12.70 -1.88
CA GLY A 190 -6.92 -13.37 -0.79
C GLY A 190 -5.73 -14.20 -1.27
N PRO A 191 -4.78 -14.53 -0.36
CA PRO A 191 -3.63 -15.35 -0.68
C PRO A 191 -4.06 -16.77 -1.10
N GLY A 192 -3.46 -17.29 -2.17
CA GLY A 192 -3.73 -18.65 -2.66
C GLY A 192 -4.90 -18.78 -3.64
N LYS A 193 -5.68 -17.72 -3.88
CA LYS A 193 -6.73 -17.69 -4.90
C LYS A 193 -6.29 -16.87 -6.10
N SER A 194 -5.60 -17.50 -7.05
CA SER A 194 -5.63 -17.07 -8.46
C SER A 194 -6.92 -17.57 -9.08
N ALA A 195 -7.55 -16.83 -9.99
CA ALA A 195 -8.82 -17.24 -10.64
C ALA A 195 -8.71 -18.44 -11.60
N LYS A 196 -7.74 -19.34 -11.38
CA LYS A 196 -7.58 -20.59 -12.10
C LYS A 196 -7.72 -21.75 -11.13
N GLU A 197 -8.96 -22.02 -10.76
CA GLU A 197 -9.42 -23.37 -10.40
C GLU A 197 -10.74 -23.60 -11.14
N GLU A 198 -10.63 -23.80 -12.46
CA GLU A 198 -11.57 -24.56 -13.30
C GLU A 198 -10.77 -25.50 -14.21
#